data_AF-K2CBL1-F1
#
_entry.id   AF-K2CBL1-F1
#
_cell.length_a   1.000
_cell.length_b   1.000
_cell.length_c   1.000
_cell.angle_alpha   90.00
_cell.angle_beta   90.00
_cell.angle_gamma   90.00
#
_symmetry.space_group_name_H-M   'P 1'
#
loop_
_entity.id
_entity.type
_entity.pdbx_description
1 polymer ?
#
loop_
_entity_poly.entity_id
_entity_poly.type
_entity_poly.pdbx_seq_one_letter_code
_entity_poly.pdbx_strand_id
1 'polypeptide(L)'
;MSAFALTSLDTATRLGRYAFQELADFMPGKVQKLFKNSHVATILTILPAAALMFTGQWKAIWPLFGSANQLLASIALLSVTVWYFHSFHRKPLFITVPMVVMFLVTCFALINLISVNLSAHGYLLAGLSAILLLLALFLAWEAAAILRKPLPAA
;
A
#
# COMPACT_ATOMS: atom_id res chain seq x y z
N MET A 1 -6.61 30.38 5.46
CA MET A 1 -6.58 29.03 4.85
C MET A 1 -5.21 28.67 4.28
N SER A 2 -4.52 29.59 3.60
CA SER A 2 -3.21 29.30 2.98
C SER A 2 -2.10 28.90 3.97
N ALA A 3 -2.08 29.47 5.18
CA ALA A 3 -1.10 29.08 6.21
C ALA A 3 -1.32 27.63 6.70
N PHE A 4 -2.58 27.20 6.87
CA PHE A 4 -2.92 25.82 7.22
C PHE A 4 -2.52 24.85 6.10
N ALA A 5 -2.80 25.22 4.84
CA ALA A 5 -2.42 24.42 3.68
C ALA A 5 -0.89 24.27 3.57
N LEU A 6 -0.13 25.34 3.83
CA LEU A 6 1.34 25.31 3.83
C LEU A 6 1.90 24.41 4.95
N THR A 7 1.33 24.45 6.16
CA THR A 7 1.75 23.57 7.26
C THR A 7 1.45 22.09 6.97
N SER A 8 0.26 21.79 6.42
CA SER A 8 -0.09 20.43 6.00
C SER A 8 0.78 19.93 4.86
N LEU A 9 1.11 20.80 3.89
CA LEU A 9 1.98 20.47 2.76
C LEU A 9 3.43 20.20 3.22
N ASP A 10 3.95 21.02 4.13
CA ASP A 10 5.28 20.80 4.73
C ASP A 10 5.33 19.46 5.47
N THR A 11 4.32 19.20 6.30
CA THR A 11 4.20 17.95 7.05
C THR A 11 4.09 16.73 6.11
N ALA A 12 3.28 16.83 5.05
CA ALA A 12 3.11 15.78 4.05
C ALA A 12 4.40 15.49 3.27
N THR A 13 5.13 16.53 2.87
CA THR A 13 6.41 16.40 2.16
C THR A 13 7.45 15.70 3.05
N ARG A 14 7.49 16.06 4.34
CA ARG A 14 8.38 15.44 5.32
C ARG A 14 8.05 13.97 5.55
N LEU A 15 6.78 13.63 5.73
CA LEU A 15 6.32 12.24 5.89
C LEU A 15 6.61 11.39 4.64
N GLY A 16 6.35 11.94 3.46
CA GLY A 16 6.69 11.27 2.20
C GLY A 16 8.18 10.95 2.11
N ARG A 17 9.04 11.93 2.44
CA ARG A 17 10.49 11.70 2.49
C ARG A 17 10.88 10.58 3.46
N TYR A 18 10.28 10.53 4.65
CA TYR A 18 10.57 9.45 5.62
C TYR A 18 10.14 8.08 5.09
N ALA A 19 8.96 7.96 4.47
CA ALA A 19 8.51 6.71 3.87
C ALA A 19 9.47 6.21 2.76
N PHE A 20 9.99 7.10 1.92
CA PHE A 20 10.98 6.73 0.91
C PHE A 20 12.34 6.37 1.50
N GLN A 21 12.76 7.03 2.58
CA GLN A 21 14.00 6.69 3.30
C GLN A 21 13.89 5.30 3.95
N GLU A 22 12.77 4.98 4.58
CA GLU A 22 12.50 3.64 5.12
C GLU A 22 12.51 2.58 4.02
N LEU A 23 11.85 2.85 2.88
CA LEU A 23 11.88 1.94 1.74
C LEU A 23 13.31 1.74 1.19
N ALA A 24 14.13 2.79 1.20
CA ALA A 24 15.52 2.75 0.76
C ALA A 24 16.40 1.83 1.61
N ASP A 25 16.12 1.72 2.91
CA ASP A 25 16.88 0.88 3.83
C ASP A 25 16.66 -0.62 3.57
N PHE A 26 15.58 -1.00 2.88
CA PHE A 26 15.34 -2.37 2.41
C PHE A 26 15.95 -2.65 1.01
N MET A 27 16.60 -1.67 0.36
CA MET A 27 17.18 -1.83 -0.98
C MET A 27 18.69 -2.17 -0.95
N PRO A 28 19.23 -2.94 -1.92
CA PRO A 28 20.65 -3.30 -1.97
C PRO A 28 21.59 -2.10 -2.17
N GLY A 29 22.78 -2.16 -1.55
CA GLY A 29 23.60 -1.02 -1.12
C GLY A 29 23.98 0.08 -2.13
N LYS A 30 23.97 -0.18 -3.45
CA LYS A 30 24.17 0.91 -4.45
C LYS A 30 22.94 1.79 -4.61
N VAL A 31 21.74 1.22 -4.48
CA VAL A 31 20.46 1.92 -4.58
C VAL A 31 20.15 2.62 -3.24
N GLN A 32 20.52 2.00 -2.12
CA GLN A 32 20.42 2.60 -0.78
C GLN A 32 21.14 3.95 -0.69
N LYS A 33 22.36 4.06 -1.23
CA LYS A 33 23.14 5.32 -1.20
C LYS A 33 22.51 6.43 -2.04
N LEU A 34 21.79 6.08 -3.10
CA LEU A 34 21.11 7.01 -4.00
C LEU A 34 19.78 7.49 -3.39
N PHE A 35 19.00 6.58 -2.81
CA PHE A 35 17.70 6.87 -2.19
C PHE A 35 17.80 7.48 -0.78
N LYS A 36 18.92 7.28 -0.06
CA LYS A 36 19.19 7.93 1.23
C LYS A 36 19.52 9.42 1.09
N ASN A 37 19.85 9.90 -0.11
CA ASN A 37 20.11 11.31 -0.35
C ASN A 37 18.78 12.10 -0.27
N SER A 38 18.68 13.02 0.70
CA SER A 38 17.46 13.80 1.00
C SER A 38 16.89 14.51 -0.23
N HIS A 39 17.73 14.92 -1.18
CA HIS A 39 17.29 15.60 -2.40
C HIS A 39 16.62 14.63 -3.39
N VAL A 40 17.13 13.40 -3.54
CA VAL A 40 16.58 12.39 -4.44
C VAL A 40 15.26 11.85 -3.91
N ALA A 41 15.18 11.59 -2.60
CA ALA A 41 13.93 11.17 -1.95
C ALA A 41 12.83 12.23 -2.09
N THR A 42 13.18 13.52 -1.93
CA THR A 42 12.24 14.63 -2.07
C THR A 42 11.77 14.79 -3.52
N ILE A 43 12.67 14.69 -4.49
CA ILE A 43 12.33 14.73 -5.93
C ILE A 43 11.42 13.56 -6.31
N LEU A 44 11.71 12.35 -5.82
CA LEU A 44 10.88 11.17 -6.07
C LEU A 44 9.50 11.26 -5.40
N THR A 45 9.40 11.96 -4.27
CA THR A 45 8.12 12.20 -3.59
C THR A 45 7.27 13.23 -4.36
N ILE A 46 7.91 14.28 -4.87
CA ILE A 46 7.22 15.42 -5.48
C ILE A 46 6.91 15.17 -6.97
N LEU A 47 7.77 14.46 -7.71
CA LEU A 47 7.58 14.23 -9.15
C LEU A 47 6.25 13.54 -9.50
N PRO A 48 5.86 12.42 -8.86
CA PRO A 48 4.57 11.78 -9.13
C PRO A 48 3.40 12.70 -8.75
N ALA A 49 3.51 13.42 -7.62
CA ALA A 49 2.48 14.35 -7.16
C ALA A 49 2.31 15.54 -8.13
N ALA A 50 3.41 16.11 -8.61
CA ALA A 50 3.42 17.18 -9.61
C ALA A 50 2.89 16.68 -10.96
N ALA A 51 3.31 15.49 -11.42
CA ALA A 51 2.81 14.88 -12.65
C ALA A 51 1.30 14.63 -12.59
N LEU A 52 0.76 14.19 -11.45
CA LEU A 52 -0.68 14.01 -11.24
C LEU A 52 -1.45 15.34 -11.25
N MET A 53 -0.84 16.42 -10.75
CA MET A 53 -1.40 17.76 -10.80
C MET A 53 -1.48 18.28 -12.23
N PHE A 54 -0.41 18.14 -13.03
CA PHE A 54 -0.37 18.58 -14.43
C PHE A 54 -1.26 17.74 -15.36
N THR A 55 -1.45 16.45 -15.07
CA THR A 55 -2.33 15.56 -15.85
C THR A 55 -3.82 15.70 -15.50
N GLY A 56 -4.16 16.44 -14.44
CA GLY A 56 -5.56 16.65 -14.03
C GLY A 56 -6.23 15.38 -13.47
N GLN A 57 -5.49 14.31 -13.21
CA GLN A 57 -6.00 13.02 -12.75
C GLN A 57 -6.17 12.92 -11.22
N TRP A 58 -6.21 14.07 -10.53
CA TRP A 58 -6.32 14.17 -9.08
C TRP A 58 -7.54 13.44 -8.49
N LYS A 59 -8.65 13.30 -9.26
CA LYS A 59 -9.84 12.58 -8.81
C LYS A 59 -9.60 11.09 -8.59
N ALA A 60 -8.73 10.49 -9.38
CA ALA A 60 -8.48 9.05 -9.33
C ALA A 60 -7.52 8.66 -8.17
N ILE A 61 -6.86 9.64 -7.55
CA ILE A 61 -6.09 9.45 -6.30
C ILE A 61 -6.99 8.99 -5.16
N TRP A 62 -8.25 9.45 -5.10
CA TRP A 62 -9.16 9.13 -4.01
C TRP A 62 -9.50 7.63 -3.93
N PRO A 63 -9.93 6.97 -5.02
CA PRO A 63 -10.10 5.51 -5.03
C PRO A 63 -8.81 4.74 -4.74
N LEU A 64 -7.64 5.24 -5.21
CA LEU A 64 -6.35 4.62 -4.94
C LEU A 64 -6.05 4.62 -3.43
N PHE A 65 -6.23 5.78 -2.80
CA PHE A 65 -6.06 5.95 -1.34
C PHE A 65 -7.04 5.07 -0.55
N GLY A 66 -8.30 5.01 -0.98
CA GLY A 66 -9.30 4.12 -0.38
C GLY A 66 -8.88 2.65 -0.44
N SER A 67 -8.39 2.19 -1.60
CA SER A 67 -7.93 0.81 -1.79
C SER A 67 -6.68 0.50 -0.97
N ALA A 68 -5.73 1.43 -0.87
CA ALA A 68 -4.55 1.29 -0.02
C ALA A 68 -4.91 1.15 1.48
N ASN A 69 -5.91 1.91 1.94
CA ASN A 69 -6.39 1.81 3.32
C ASN A 69 -7.12 0.48 3.59
N GLN A 70 -7.89 -0.02 2.62
CA GLN A 70 -8.51 -1.35 2.74
C GLN A 70 -7.45 -2.45 2.79
N LEU A 71 -6.36 -2.32 2.02
CA LEU A 71 -5.22 -3.24 2.10
C LEU A 71 -4.56 -3.20 3.48
N LEU A 72 -4.31 -2.01 4.04
CA LEU A 72 -3.77 -1.86 5.39
C LEU A 72 -4.67 -2.51 6.45
N ALA A 73 -5.99 -2.31 6.35
CA ALA A 73 -6.96 -2.95 7.23
C ALA A 73 -6.92 -4.49 7.09
N SER A 74 -6.79 -5.00 5.86
CA SER A 74 -6.64 -6.43 5.60
C SER A 74 -5.38 -7.00 6.24
N ILE A 75 -4.24 -6.30 6.19
CA ILE A 75 -2.99 -6.73 6.82
C ILE A 75 -3.11 -6.71 8.35
N ALA A 76 -3.76 -5.69 8.93
CA ALA A 76 -4.00 -5.65 10.36
C ALA A 76 -4.86 -6.85 10.83
N LEU A 77 -5.94 -7.17 10.11
CA LEU A 77 -6.78 -8.33 10.39
C LEU A 77 -6.03 -9.65 10.19
N LEU A 78 -5.17 -9.74 9.18
CA LEU A 78 -4.30 -10.89 8.95
C LEU A 78 -3.35 -11.11 10.12
N SER A 79 -2.66 -10.06 10.59
CA SER A 79 -1.76 -10.14 11.75
C SER A 79 -2.49 -10.62 13.01
N VAL A 80 -3.70 -10.11 13.27
CA VAL A 80 -4.54 -10.57 14.40
C VAL A 80 -4.99 -12.03 14.21
N THR A 81 -5.34 -12.42 12.98
CA THR A 81 -5.74 -13.80 12.65
C THR A 81 -4.59 -14.78 12.89
N VAL A 82 -3.38 -14.44 12.44
CA VAL A 82 -2.18 -15.26 12.64
C VAL A 82 -1.82 -15.36 14.11
N TRP A 83 -1.86 -14.24 14.85
CA TRP A 83 -1.63 -14.23 16.29
C TRP A 83 -2.64 -15.13 17.03
N TYR A 84 -3.93 -14.97 16.75
CA TYR A 84 -4.97 -15.78 17.39
C TYR A 84 -4.83 -17.28 17.07
N PHE A 85 -4.53 -17.62 15.82
CA PHE A 85 -4.32 -19.01 15.40
C PHE A 85 -3.13 -19.64 16.15
N HIS A 86 -2.05 -18.88 16.36
CA HIS A 86 -0.88 -19.34 17.10
C HIS A 86 -1.14 -19.43 18.61
N SER A 87 -1.90 -18.51 19.20
CA SER A 87 -2.17 -18.50 20.64
C SER A 87 -3.23 -19.52 21.09
N PHE A 88 -4.24 -19.78 20.26
CA PHE A 88 -5.41 -20.59 20.67
C PHE A 88 -5.61 -21.86 19.83
N HIS A 89 -4.77 -22.11 18.81
CA HIS A 89 -4.88 -23.25 17.89
C HIS A 89 -6.26 -23.41 17.24
N ARG A 90 -7.07 -22.34 17.21
CA ARG A 90 -8.41 -22.32 16.61
C ARG A 90 -8.46 -21.27 15.51
N LYS A 91 -9.24 -21.57 14.46
CA LYS A 91 -9.48 -20.65 13.34
C LYS A 91 -10.59 -19.67 13.75
N PRO A 92 -10.29 -18.38 13.98
CA PRO A 92 -11.32 -17.41 14.34
C PRO A 92 -12.10 -17.03 13.07
N LEU A 93 -13.16 -17.77 12.78
CA LEU A 93 -14.02 -17.51 11.60
C LEU A 93 -14.57 -16.07 11.60
N PHE A 94 -14.86 -15.51 12.78
CA PHE A 94 -15.34 -14.13 12.93
C PHE A 94 -14.34 -13.06 12.46
N ILE A 95 -13.03 -13.35 12.47
CA ILE A 95 -11.98 -12.40 12.02
C ILE A 95 -11.54 -12.73 10.59
N THR A 96 -11.51 -14.02 10.25
CA THR A 96 -11.07 -14.50 8.94
C THR A 96 -12.07 -14.12 7.84
N VAL A 97 -13.38 -14.18 8.12
CA VAL A 97 -14.41 -13.84 7.12
C VAL A 97 -14.36 -12.35 6.70
N PRO A 98 -14.37 -11.37 7.63
CA PRO A 98 -14.18 -9.96 7.27
C PRO A 98 -12.87 -9.70 6.53
N MET A 99 -11.78 -10.37 6.92
CA MET A 99 -10.48 -10.24 6.27
C MET A 99 -10.54 -10.65 4.79
N VAL A 100 -11.10 -11.82 4.48
CA VAL A 100 -11.23 -12.31 3.09
C VAL A 100 -12.15 -11.40 2.27
N VAL A 101 -13.27 -10.96 2.84
CA VAL A 101 -14.20 -10.06 2.16
C VAL A 101 -13.53 -8.72 1.84
N MET A 102 -12.85 -8.09 2.81
CA MET A 102 -12.13 -6.84 2.58
C MET A 102 -11.03 -7.00 1.54
N PHE A 103 -10.30 -8.11 1.56
CA PHE A 103 -9.26 -8.41 0.57
C PHE A 103 -9.85 -8.52 -0.85
N LEU A 104 -10.93 -9.28 -1.03
CA LEU A 104 -11.59 -9.43 -2.33
C LEU A 104 -12.13 -8.09 -2.86
N VAL A 105 -12.74 -7.29 -1.99
CA VAL A 105 -13.21 -5.94 -2.34
C VAL A 105 -12.04 -5.06 -2.79
N THR A 106 -10.90 -5.13 -2.09
CA THR A 106 -9.69 -4.37 -2.43
C THR A 106 -9.14 -4.79 -3.80
N CYS A 107 -9.05 -6.09 -4.08
CA CYS A 107 -8.60 -6.60 -5.38
C CYS A 107 -9.54 -6.15 -6.52
N PHE A 108 -10.86 -6.25 -6.32
CA PHE A 108 -11.83 -5.81 -7.31
C PHE A 108 -11.78 -4.31 -7.56
N ALA A 109 -11.59 -3.50 -6.52
CA ALA A 109 -11.42 -2.06 -6.60
C ALA A 109 -10.15 -1.70 -7.39
N LEU A 110 -9.01 -2.34 -7.09
CA LEU A 110 -7.74 -2.11 -7.79
C LEU A 110 -7.81 -2.50 -9.28
N ILE A 111 -8.44 -3.63 -9.62
CA ILE A 111 -8.60 -4.05 -11.03
C ILE A 111 -9.47 -3.05 -11.80
N ASN A 112 -10.57 -2.60 -11.21
CA ASN A 112 -11.40 -1.55 -11.81
C ASN A 112 -10.60 -0.25 -11.99
N LEU A 113 -9.83 0.14 -10.97
CA LEU A 113 -9.02 1.34 -11.00
C LEU A 113 -7.97 1.29 -12.11
N ILE A 114 -7.29 0.16 -12.29
CA ILE A 114 -6.34 -0.06 -13.38
C ILE A 114 -7.05 0.10 -14.72
N SER A 115 -8.18 -0.59 -14.92
CA SER A 115 -8.91 -0.61 -16.20
C SER A 115 -9.40 0.78 -16.61
N VAL A 116 -9.96 1.53 -15.66
CA VAL A 116 -10.44 2.91 -15.88
C VAL A 116 -9.29 3.85 -16.18
N ASN A 117 -8.18 3.78 -15.43
CA ASN A 117 -7.04 4.67 -15.64
C ASN A 117 -6.25 4.35 -16.91
N LEU A 118 -6.19 3.08 -17.33
CA LEU A 118 -5.57 2.70 -18.60
C LEU A 118 -6.36 3.27 -19.79
N SER A 119 -7.69 3.24 -19.70
CA SER A 119 -8.60 3.80 -20.71
C SER A 119 -8.53 5.33 -20.77
N ALA A 120 -8.20 5.99 -19.66
CA ALA A 120 -8.05 7.44 -19.54
C ALA A 120 -6.62 7.96 -19.77
N HIS A 121 -5.73 7.15 -20.36
CA HIS A 121 -4.29 7.45 -20.56
C HIS A 121 -3.51 7.82 -19.27
N GLY A 122 -4.01 7.42 -18.11
CA GLY A 122 -3.41 7.61 -16.79
C GLY A 122 -2.42 6.52 -16.41
N TYR A 123 -1.36 6.35 -17.19
CA TYR A 123 -0.38 5.27 -17.02
C TYR A 123 0.30 5.27 -15.64
N LEU A 124 0.55 6.46 -15.07
CA LEU A 124 1.17 6.58 -13.76
C LEU A 124 0.29 6.00 -12.65
N LEU A 125 -1.00 6.32 -12.67
CA LEU A 125 -1.93 5.86 -11.65
C LEU A 125 -2.31 4.38 -11.84
N ALA A 126 -2.40 3.92 -13.09
CA ALA A 126 -2.53 2.51 -13.39
C ALA A 126 -1.32 1.71 -12.90
N GLY A 127 -0.09 2.24 -13.07
CA GLY A 127 1.14 1.64 -12.55
C GLY A 127 1.16 1.55 -11.03
N LEU A 128 0.82 2.64 -10.32
CA LEU A 128 0.71 2.63 -8.85
C LEU A 128 -0.34 1.62 -8.34
N SER A 129 -1.49 1.54 -9.02
CA SER A 129 -2.55 0.58 -8.69
C SER A 129 -2.09 -0.86 -8.93
N ALA A 130 -1.34 -1.11 -10.01
CA ALA A 130 -0.77 -2.41 -10.31
C ALA A 130 0.27 -2.84 -9.26
N ILE A 131 1.12 -1.93 -8.80
CA ILE A 131 2.07 -2.20 -7.71
C ILE A 131 1.32 -2.58 -6.43
N LEU A 132 0.27 -1.85 -6.06
CA LEU A 132 -0.57 -2.19 -4.91
C LEU A 132 -1.26 -3.56 -5.07
N LEU A 133 -1.73 -3.88 -6.27
CA LEU A 133 -2.35 -5.18 -6.56
C LEU A 133 -1.34 -6.32 -6.42
N LEU A 134 -0.12 -6.15 -6.93
CA LEU A 134 0.95 -7.13 -6.77
C LEU A 134 1.30 -7.34 -5.28
N LEU A 135 1.38 -6.26 -4.51
CA LEU A 135 1.61 -6.35 -3.06
C LEU A 135 0.46 -7.09 -2.35
N ALA A 136 -0.78 -6.80 -2.72
CA ALA A 136 -1.94 -7.51 -2.18
C ALA A 136 -1.88 -9.03 -2.45
N LEU A 137 -1.57 -9.42 -3.69
CA LEU A 137 -1.42 -10.83 -4.08
C LEU A 137 -0.27 -11.52 -3.33
N PHE A 138 0.87 -10.84 -3.19
CA PHE A 138 2.00 -11.33 -2.41
C PHE A 138 1.61 -11.60 -0.95
N LEU A 139 0.88 -10.68 -0.33
CA LEU A 139 0.40 -10.83 1.04
C LEU A 139 -0.62 -11.95 1.20
N ALA A 140 -1.54 -12.13 0.24
CA ALA A 140 -2.45 -13.26 0.26
C ALA A 140 -1.71 -14.60 0.15
N TRP A 141 -0.62 -14.65 -0.61
CA TRP A 141 0.22 -15.83 -0.69
C TRP A 141 0.94 -16.12 0.63
N GLU A 142 1.55 -15.12 1.26
CA GLU A 142 2.16 -15.24 2.60
C GLU A 142 1.13 -15.70 3.66
N ALA A 143 -0.07 -15.11 3.65
CA ALA A 143 -1.17 -15.50 4.53
C ALA A 143 -1.52 -16.98 4.38
N ALA A 144 -1.68 -17.43 3.14
CA ALA A 144 -1.99 -18.81 2.82
C ALA A 144 -0.84 -19.76 3.19
N ALA A 145 0.41 -19.34 3.00
CA ALA A 145 1.59 -20.11 3.38
C ALA A 145 1.68 -20.28 4.91
N ILE A 146 1.42 -19.24 5.69
CA ILE A 146 1.42 -19.29 7.16
C ILE A 146 0.31 -20.20 7.67
N LEU A 147 -0.91 -20.08 7.12
CA LEU A 147 -2.04 -20.92 7.52
C LEU A 147 -1.89 -22.40 7.13
N ARG A 148 -1.05 -22.70 6.14
CA ARG A 148 -0.74 -24.08 5.70
C ARG A 148 0.36 -24.74 6.53
N LYS A 149 1.18 -23.97 7.28
CA LYS A 149 2.19 -24.58 8.17
C LYS A 149 1.47 -25.32 9.30
N PRO A 150 1.76 -26.62 9.52
CA PRO A 150 1.20 -27.35 10.63
C PRO A 150 1.63 -26.69 11.94
N LEU A 151 0.69 -26.59 12.89
CA LEU A 151 0.94 -26.07 14.22
C LEU A 151 2.15 -26.80 14.82
N PRO A 152 3.15 -26.09 15.41
CA PRO A 152 4.21 -26.76 16.15
C PRO A 152 3.55 -27.65 17.21
N ALA A 153 3.93 -28.92 17.23
CA ALA A 153 3.43 -29.88 18.20
C ALA A 153 3.77 -29.37 19.60
N ALA A 154 2.72 -29.11 20.39
CA ALA A 154 2.82 -28.95 21.84
C ALA A 154 2.64 -30.33 22.50
#